data_AF-A0A239JKU3-F1
#
_entry.id   AF-A0A239JKU3-F1
#
_cell.length_a   1.000
_cell.length_b   1.000
_cell.length_c   1.000
_cell.angle_alpha   90.00
_cell.angle_beta   90.00
_cell.angle_gamma   90.00
#
_symmetry.space_group_name_H-M   'P 1'
#
loop_
_entity.id
_entity.type
_entity.pdbx_description
1 polymer ?
#
loop_
_entity_poly.entity_id
_entity_poly.type
_entity_poly.pdbx_seq_one_letter_code
_entity_poly.pdbx_strand_id
1 'polypeptide(L)'
;MLGWFLPLWEKRLPAPGLSFDASTAQAALGAVAGSMITLAGFIVTAITLVVQTVQAMSPRLVAALGRFSRFLALFGLLIGTALYALVTLSHIRGDNVPRLSVTLAVALVLLDAIVVLHLLASLRHAVTGGGLSRAVGECLRATIHQVHPVAAKTSPVPLTAHQRDTLSITHRGRPAVIASIDEARITRLADRNHLRIWLTRTVGDSVTTGDVVARVEPEAAAVDPLPDRRIAACLRYGPSRTLEQDTAYGFRLLADIAIRALSPGINDPTTAVQALDQIEDALLRLTDRTLGPIWLLGQHGTPRVNLPAPQWADVVSVALDETLLYGSSSLQTVRRLNALLQRLLATVPAERKPAVAERADALQRLATMRLPDPFLHRIAGCSDRQGLGGPSDSAGR
;
A
#
# COMPACT_ATOMS: atom_id res chain seq x y z
N MET A 1 18.49 11.29 -29.32
CA MET A 1 17.98 10.93 -30.66
C MET A 1 17.29 12.12 -31.32
N LEU A 2 16.17 12.63 -30.78
CA LEU A 2 15.46 13.80 -31.32
C LEU A 2 16.34 15.04 -31.54
N GLY A 3 17.17 15.43 -30.57
CA GLY A 3 18.06 16.61 -30.70
C GLY A 3 19.15 16.49 -31.77
N TRP A 4 19.42 15.29 -32.26
CA TRP A 4 20.39 15.05 -33.35
C TRP A 4 19.70 14.98 -34.71
N PHE A 5 18.59 14.23 -34.79
CA PHE A 5 17.89 14.01 -36.06
C PHE A 5 17.02 15.20 -36.47
N LEU A 6 16.35 15.86 -35.53
CA LEU A 6 15.40 16.92 -35.85
C LEU A 6 16.09 18.14 -36.49
N PRO A 7 17.21 18.67 -35.99
CA PRO A 7 17.90 19.80 -36.63
C PRO A 7 18.44 19.47 -38.03
N LEU A 8 18.80 18.21 -38.28
CA LEU A 8 19.29 17.76 -39.59
C LEU A 8 18.16 17.59 -40.60
N TRP A 9 17.01 17.08 -40.14
CA TRP A 9 15.83 16.88 -40.97
C TRP A 9 15.11 18.20 -41.26
N GLU A 10 15.08 19.12 -40.29
CA GLU A 10 14.48 20.45 -40.40
C GLU A 10 15.06 21.29 -41.55
N LYS A 11 16.35 21.12 -41.88
CA LYS A 11 16.98 21.78 -43.04
C LYS A 11 16.27 21.50 -44.38
N ARG A 12 15.39 20.49 -44.45
CA ARG A 12 14.64 20.09 -45.65
C ARG A 12 13.17 20.55 -45.64
N LEU A 13 12.71 21.25 -44.61
CA LEU A 13 11.31 21.66 -44.43
C LEU A 13 11.11 23.18 -44.56
N PRO A 14 9.94 23.66 -45.01
CA PRO A 14 9.61 25.08 -44.99
C PRO A 14 9.41 25.56 -43.55
N ALA A 15 10.33 26.42 -43.08
CA ALA A 15 10.56 26.83 -41.69
C ALA A 15 9.29 27.11 -40.84
N PRO A 16 8.81 26.14 -40.03
CA PRO A 16 7.77 26.36 -39.05
C PRO A 16 8.39 26.54 -37.66
N GLY A 17 7.94 27.54 -36.89
CA GLY A 17 8.35 27.70 -35.50
C GLY A 17 8.66 29.15 -35.12
N LEU A 18 9.00 29.34 -33.85
CA LEU A 18 9.36 30.65 -33.31
C LEU A 18 10.64 31.17 -33.98
N SER A 19 10.63 32.44 -34.39
CA SER A 19 11.80 33.10 -34.97
C SER A 19 12.71 33.62 -33.88
N PHE A 20 13.87 32.99 -33.72
CA PHE A 20 14.96 33.45 -32.87
C PHE A 20 16.19 33.77 -33.73
N ASP A 21 16.88 34.86 -33.41
CA ASP A 21 18.26 35.07 -33.86
C ASP A 21 19.21 34.06 -33.19
N ALA A 22 20.38 33.83 -33.78
CA ALA A 22 21.32 32.82 -33.30
C ALA A 22 21.76 33.04 -31.85
N SER A 23 22.03 34.29 -31.45
CA SER A 23 22.36 34.64 -30.07
C SER A 23 21.23 34.32 -29.09
N THR A 24 19.99 34.72 -29.39
CA THR A 24 18.85 34.43 -28.52
C THR A 24 18.55 32.94 -28.44
N ALA A 25 18.66 32.20 -29.56
CA ALA A 25 18.47 30.75 -29.56
C ALA A 25 19.54 30.04 -28.71
N GLN A 26 20.81 30.46 -28.80
CA GLN A 26 21.89 29.92 -27.99
C GLN A 26 21.68 30.21 -26.50
N ALA A 27 21.34 31.46 -26.17
CA ALA A 27 21.03 31.87 -24.79
C ALA A 27 19.84 31.09 -24.23
N ALA A 28 18.75 30.95 -25.00
CA ALA A 28 17.58 30.21 -24.60
C ALA A 28 17.89 28.72 -24.36
N LEU A 29 18.51 28.03 -25.32
CA LEU A 29 18.88 26.60 -25.15
C LEU A 29 19.86 26.38 -23.99
N GLY A 30 20.82 27.29 -23.79
CA GLY A 30 21.71 27.25 -22.64
C GLY A 30 20.98 27.42 -21.31
N ALA A 31 20.07 28.40 -21.22
CA ALA A 31 19.22 28.62 -20.05
C ALA A 31 18.30 27.42 -19.79
N VAL A 32 17.72 26.81 -20.83
CA VAL A 32 16.92 25.59 -20.74
C VAL A 32 17.74 24.43 -20.18
N ALA A 33 18.93 24.17 -20.74
CA ALA A 33 19.79 23.10 -20.25
C ALA A 33 20.17 23.28 -18.78
N GLY A 34 20.63 24.48 -18.39
CA GLY A 34 21.03 24.78 -17.01
C GLY A 34 19.87 24.73 -16.01
N SER A 35 18.72 25.30 -16.37
CA SER A 35 17.53 25.30 -15.50
C SER A 35 16.96 23.89 -15.30
N MET A 36 16.92 23.05 -16.35
CA MET A 36 16.42 21.67 -16.23
C MET A 36 17.33 20.77 -15.39
N ILE A 37 18.66 20.92 -15.53
CA ILE A 37 19.63 20.20 -14.66
C ILE A 37 19.45 20.62 -13.20
N THR A 38 19.33 21.92 -12.94
CA THR A 38 19.12 22.47 -11.59
C THR A 38 17.81 21.97 -10.99
N LEU A 39 16.73 22.01 -11.78
CA LEU A 39 15.41 21.53 -11.37
C LEU A 39 15.41 20.03 -11.08
N ALA A 40 16.13 19.23 -11.89
CA ALA A 40 16.29 17.80 -11.62
C ALA A 40 16.98 17.55 -10.28
N GLY A 41 18.03 18.31 -9.96
CA GLY A 41 18.68 18.27 -8.64
C GLY A 41 17.73 18.64 -7.49
N PHE A 42 16.95 19.72 -7.66
CA PHE A 42 15.94 20.12 -6.68
C PHE A 42 14.89 19.01 -6.44
N ILE A 43 14.41 18.35 -7.50
CA ILE A 43 13.45 17.25 -7.38
C ILE A 43 14.03 16.07 -6.63
N VAL A 44 15.28 15.69 -6.89
CA VAL A 44 15.96 14.62 -6.14
C VAL A 44 16.02 14.96 -4.64
N THR A 45 16.37 16.20 -4.29
CA THR A 45 16.38 16.66 -2.89
C THR A 45 14.98 16.64 -2.28
N ALA A 46 13.98 17.16 -2.99
CA ALA A 46 12.58 17.18 -2.51
C ALA A 46 12.03 15.76 -2.28
N ILE A 47 12.31 14.82 -3.18
CA ILE A 47 11.91 13.41 -3.00
C ILE A 47 12.62 12.82 -1.79
N THR A 48 13.92 13.04 -1.65
CA THR A 48 14.69 12.53 -0.51
C THR A 48 14.12 13.04 0.80
N LEU A 49 13.71 14.31 0.86
CA LEU A 49 13.05 14.89 2.03
C LEU A 49 11.68 14.24 2.30
N VAL A 50 10.90 13.96 1.26
CA VAL A 50 9.60 13.27 1.39
C VAL A 50 9.80 11.85 1.89
N VAL A 51 10.80 11.12 1.36
CA VAL A 51 11.15 9.77 1.83
C VAL A 51 11.56 9.81 3.29
N GLN A 52 12.45 10.73 3.67
CA GLN A 52 12.87 10.91 5.06
C GLN A 52 11.67 11.22 5.97
N THR A 53 10.74 12.06 5.52
CA THR A 53 9.51 12.38 6.26
C THR A 53 8.65 11.14 6.47
N VAL A 54 8.41 10.34 5.42
CA VAL A 54 7.62 9.11 5.52
C VAL A 54 8.34 8.06 6.37
N GLN A 55 9.66 7.92 6.26
CA GLN A 55 10.46 7.04 7.14
C GLN A 55 10.34 7.46 8.61
N ALA A 56 10.34 8.77 8.88
CA ALA A 56 10.14 9.33 10.21
C ALA A 56 8.71 9.13 10.75
N MET A 57 7.73 8.86 9.89
CA MET A 57 6.37 8.46 10.28
C MET A 57 6.29 6.96 10.57
N SER A 58 6.70 6.11 9.62
CA SER A 58 6.94 4.68 9.83
C SER A 58 7.86 4.15 8.71
N PRO A 59 8.98 3.48 9.04
CA PRO A 59 9.86 2.86 8.04
C PRO A 59 9.11 1.90 7.09
N ARG A 60 8.02 1.30 7.57
CA ARG A 60 7.16 0.38 6.82
C ARG A 60 6.37 1.08 5.70
N LEU A 61 6.00 2.34 5.89
CA LEU A 61 5.22 3.10 4.90
C LEU A 61 6.01 3.38 3.61
N VAL A 62 7.33 3.51 3.70
CA VAL A 62 8.16 3.71 2.50
C VAL A 62 8.19 2.47 1.62
N ALA A 63 8.36 1.29 2.21
CA ALA A 63 8.33 0.02 1.48
C ALA A 63 6.95 -0.22 0.83
N ALA A 64 5.87 0.18 1.53
CA ALA A 64 4.51 0.01 1.07
C ALA A 64 4.09 0.96 -0.07
N LEU A 65 4.69 2.16 -0.17
CA LEU A 65 4.18 3.18 -1.09
C LEU A 65 4.57 2.98 -2.56
N GLY A 66 5.59 2.19 -2.88
CA GLY A 66 5.92 1.70 -4.24
C GLY A 66 6.02 2.73 -5.39
N ARG A 67 5.89 4.03 -5.09
CA ARG A 67 5.55 5.08 -6.07
C ARG A 67 6.77 5.76 -6.69
N PHE A 68 7.96 5.22 -6.45
CA PHE A 68 9.23 5.77 -6.92
C PHE A 68 9.36 5.81 -8.45
N SER A 69 8.69 4.91 -9.16
CA SER A 69 8.81 4.82 -10.63
C SER A 69 8.33 6.08 -11.36
N ARG A 70 7.32 6.79 -10.84
CA ARG A 70 6.84 8.04 -11.45
C ARG A 70 7.87 9.17 -11.37
N PHE A 71 8.63 9.21 -10.29
CA PHE A 71 9.68 10.20 -10.09
C PHE A 71 10.89 9.93 -10.99
N LEU A 72 11.22 8.67 -11.21
CA LEU A 72 12.30 8.29 -12.15
C LEU A 72 11.95 8.69 -13.59
N ALA A 73 10.68 8.55 -13.99
CA ALA A 73 10.21 9.02 -15.28
C ALA A 73 10.33 10.55 -15.43
N LEU A 74 9.95 11.32 -14.40
CA LEU A 74 10.12 12.78 -14.40
C LEU A 74 11.59 13.20 -14.45
N PHE A 75 12.44 12.55 -13.66
CA PHE A 75 13.88 12.81 -13.71
C PHE A 75 14.44 12.55 -15.11
N GLY A 76 14.03 11.44 -15.74
CA GLY A 76 14.37 11.12 -17.12
C GLY A 76 13.86 12.17 -18.11
N LEU A 77 12.67 12.72 -17.89
CA LEU A 77 12.09 13.78 -18.71
C LEU A 77 12.92 15.08 -18.62
N LEU A 78 13.21 15.57 -17.41
CA LEU A 78 13.99 16.81 -17.20
C LEU A 78 15.42 16.70 -17.76
N ILE A 79 16.12 15.60 -17.45
CA ILE A 79 17.46 15.35 -17.99
C ILE A 79 17.39 15.15 -19.51
N GLY A 80 16.33 14.53 -20.01
CA GLY A 80 16.06 14.39 -21.44
C GLY A 80 15.93 15.74 -22.15
N THR A 81 15.15 16.67 -21.61
CA THR A 81 14.99 18.04 -22.11
C THR A 81 16.31 18.81 -22.06
N ALA A 82 17.08 18.68 -20.97
CA ALA A 82 18.39 19.30 -20.85
C ALA A 82 19.38 18.80 -21.91
N LEU A 83 19.48 17.48 -22.09
CA LEU A 83 20.33 16.85 -23.10
C LEU A 83 19.87 17.21 -24.51
N TYR A 84 18.56 17.25 -24.76
CA TYR A 84 18.00 17.70 -26.03
C TYR A 84 18.43 19.14 -26.35
N ALA A 85 18.36 20.04 -25.38
CA ALA A 85 18.78 21.43 -25.55
C ALA A 85 20.29 21.54 -25.82
N LEU A 86 21.14 20.81 -25.09
CA LEU A 86 22.59 20.79 -25.32
C LEU A 86 22.97 20.23 -26.70
N VAL A 87 22.31 19.16 -27.15
CA VAL A 87 22.56 18.59 -28.48
C VAL A 87 22.05 19.54 -29.57
N THR A 88 20.90 20.19 -29.38
CA THR A 88 20.41 21.18 -30.35
C THR A 88 21.33 22.39 -30.43
N LEU A 89 21.88 22.83 -29.28
CA LEU A 89 22.82 23.94 -29.19
C LEU A 89 24.10 23.68 -30.00
N SER A 90 24.60 22.44 -30.01
CA SER A 90 25.81 22.08 -30.79
C SER A 90 25.61 22.13 -32.32
N HIS A 91 24.36 22.21 -32.78
CA HIS A 91 24.00 22.31 -34.20
C HIS A 91 23.86 23.77 -34.69
N ILE A 92 23.85 24.75 -33.80
CA ILE A 92 23.80 26.17 -34.18
C ILE A 92 25.20 26.63 -34.62
N ARG A 93 25.34 27.02 -35.89
CA ARG A 93 26.59 27.54 -36.47
C ARG A 93 26.29 28.74 -37.36
N GLY A 94 26.92 29.88 -37.10
CA GLY A 94 26.62 31.15 -37.80
C GLY A 94 25.14 31.51 -37.66
N ASP A 95 24.51 31.93 -38.77
CA ASP A 95 23.09 32.34 -38.80
C ASP A 95 22.10 31.16 -38.92
N ASN A 96 22.58 29.92 -39.02
CA ASN A 96 21.72 28.76 -39.22
C ASN A 96 21.13 28.27 -37.89
N VAL A 97 19.92 28.73 -37.57
CA VAL A 97 19.15 28.34 -36.39
C VAL A 97 18.05 27.32 -36.75
N PRO A 98 18.06 26.11 -36.16
CA PRO A 98 16.99 25.13 -36.32
C PRO A 98 15.76 25.55 -35.48
N ARG A 99 14.87 26.35 -36.07
CA ARG A 99 13.70 26.99 -35.44
C ARG A 99 12.71 26.00 -34.84
N LEU A 100 12.37 24.92 -35.55
CA LEU A 100 11.50 23.86 -35.05
C LEU A 100 12.14 23.16 -33.85
N SER A 101 13.45 22.93 -33.92
CA SER A 101 14.19 22.28 -32.84
C SER A 101 14.22 23.14 -31.56
N VAL A 102 14.42 24.45 -31.70
CA VAL A 102 14.33 25.43 -30.60
C VAL A 102 12.90 25.52 -30.07
N THR A 103 11.89 25.55 -30.95
CA THR A 103 10.47 25.59 -30.57
C THR A 103 10.08 24.35 -29.78
N LEU A 104 10.56 23.18 -30.18
CA LEU A 104 10.35 21.93 -29.45
C LEU A 104 11.04 21.97 -28.07
N ALA A 105 12.24 22.56 -27.95
CA ALA A 105 12.88 22.73 -26.64
C ALA A 105 11.99 23.55 -25.69
N VAL A 106 11.42 24.65 -26.18
CA VAL A 106 10.50 25.49 -25.40
C VAL A 106 9.22 24.73 -25.03
N ALA A 107 8.65 23.97 -25.97
CA ALA A 107 7.47 23.14 -25.70
C ALA A 107 7.75 22.05 -24.66
N LEU A 108 8.93 21.42 -24.70
CA LEU A 108 9.36 20.45 -23.69
C LEU A 108 9.49 21.10 -22.31
N VAL A 109 10.01 22.32 -22.20
CA VAL A 109 10.07 23.04 -20.92
C VAL A 109 8.67 23.34 -20.36
N LEU A 110 7.71 23.73 -21.22
CA LEU A 110 6.34 23.93 -20.79
C LEU A 110 5.70 22.63 -20.29
N LEU A 111 5.94 21.52 -20.99
CA LEU A 111 5.51 20.20 -20.55
C LEU A 111 6.14 19.83 -19.21
N ASP A 112 7.45 20.04 -19.06
CA ASP A 112 8.19 19.79 -17.82
C ASP A 112 7.60 20.59 -16.66
N ALA A 113 7.32 21.88 -16.87
CA ALA A 113 6.69 22.74 -15.87
C ALA A 113 5.31 22.20 -15.45
N ILE A 114 4.46 21.80 -16.39
CA ILE A 114 3.13 21.22 -16.10
C ILE A 114 3.27 19.94 -15.29
N VAL A 115 4.15 19.02 -15.70
CA VAL A 115 4.34 17.74 -15.01
C VAL A 115 4.89 17.95 -13.60
N VAL A 116 5.84 18.88 -13.43
CA VAL A 116 6.39 19.24 -12.12
C VAL A 116 5.32 19.85 -11.21
N LEU A 117 4.50 20.78 -11.72
CA LEU A 117 3.40 21.38 -10.94
C LEU A 117 2.37 20.31 -10.51
N HIS A 118 2.00 19.39 -11.42
CA HIS A 118 1.12 18.27 -11.07
C HIS A 118 1.72 17.37 -9.99
N LEU A 119 3.03 17.11 -10.05
CA LEU A 119 3.72 16.32 -9.05
C LEU A 119 3.73 17.02 -7.69
N LEU A 120 4.02 18.32 -7.64
CA LEU A 120 4.02 19.10 -6.41
C LEU A 120 2.63 19.14 -5.76
N ALA A 121 1.58 19.33 -6.55
CA ALA A 121 0.20 19.24 -6.07
C ALA A 121 -0.11 17.85 -5.50
N SER A 122 0.32 16.78 -6.17
CA SER A 122 0.14 15.40 -5.72
C SER A 122 0.91 15.10 -4.42
N LEU A 123 2.14 15.60 -4.29
CA LEU A 123 2.97 15.48 -3.09
C LEU A 123 2.32 16.15 -1.89
N ARG A 124 1.81 17.38 -2.06
CA ARG A 124 1.09 18.10 -1.00
C ARG A 124 -0.10 17.29 -0.50
N HIS A 125 -0.92 16.73 -1.39
CA HIS A 125 -2.06 15.91 -1.02
C HIS A 125 -1.69 14.57 -0.39
N ALA A 126 -0.51 14.01 -0.70
CA ALA A 126 -0.05 12.75 -0.13
C ALA A 126 0.56 12.91 1.28
N VAL A 127 1.21 14.05 1.56
CA VAL A 127 2.00 14.25 2.79
C VAL A 127 1.26 15.08 3.86
N THR A 128 0.24 15.87 3.50
CA THR A 128 -0.50 16.71 4.47
C THR A 128 -1.94 16.23 4.71
N GLY A 129 -2.45 16.41 5.95
CA GLY A 129 -3.88 16.28 6.30
C GLY A 129 -4.54 14.95 5.94
N GLY A 130 -4.00 13.83 6.44
CA GLY A 130 -4.61 12.50 6.27
C GLY A 130 -4.46 11.88 4.87
N GLY A 131 -3.72 12.52 3.97
CA GLY A 131 -3.42 12.00 2.64
C GLY A 131 -2.82 10.60 2.66
N LEU A 132 -1.90 10.36 3.57
CA LEU A 132 -1.23 9.07 3.72
C LEU A 132 -2.19 7.98 4.20
N SER A 133 -3.01 8.27 5.22
CA SER A 133 -4.06 7.35 5.68
C SER A 133 -5.03 7.00 4.55
N ARG A 134 -5.48 7.99 3.77
CA ARG A 134 -6.36 7.76 2.61
C ARG A 134 -5.70 6.89 1.55
N ALA A 135 -4.44 7.15 1.21
CA ALA A 135 -3.70 6.35 0.23
C ALA A 135 -3.55 4.89 0.68
N VAL A 136 -3.22 4.66 1.96
CA VAL A 136 -3.16 3.30 2.53
C VAL A 136 -4.54 2.66 2.55
N GLY A 137 -5.58 3.40 2.93
CA GLY A 137 -6.97 2.93 2.93
C GLY A 137 -7.47 2.55 1.53
N GLU A 138 -7.10 3.30 0.49
CA GLU A 138 -7.42 2.96 -0.91
C GLU A 138 -6.74 1.67 -1.35
N CYS A 139 -5.45 1.50 -1.05
CA CYS A 139 -4.74 0.24 -1.32
C CYS A 139 -5.38 -0.92 -0.56
N LEU A 140 -5.67 -0.76 0.74
CA LEU A 140 -6.30 -1.79 1.56
C LEU A 140 -7.68 -2.18 1.03
N ARG A 141 -8.51 -1.22 0.61
CA ARG A 141 -9.80 -1.49 -0.03
C ARG A 141 -9.64 -2.34 -1.29
N ALA A 142 -8.67 -2.03 -2.14
CA ALA A 142 -8.38 -2.81 -3.34
C ALA A 142 -7.95 -4.24 -2.98
N THR A 143 -7.03 -4.40 -2.02
CA THR A 143 -6.58 -5.71 -1.54
C THR A 143 -7.73 -6.52 -0.92
N ILE A 144 -8.61 -5.90 -0.14
CA ILE A 144 -9.78 -6.58 0.43
C ILE A 144 -10.68 -7.17 -0.66
N HIS A 145 -10.97 -6.39 -1.72
CA HIS A 145 -11.79 -6.87 -2.82
C HIS A 145 -11.13 -7.99 -3.62
N GLN A 146 -9.80 -7.97 -3.73
CA GLN A 146 -9.04 -8.96 -4.48
C GLN A 146 -8.86 -10.29 -3.72
N VAL A 147 -8.58 -10.22 -2.41
CA VAL A 147 -8.17 -11.38 -1.60
C VAL A 147 -9.35 -12.03 -0.89
N HIS A 148 -10.35 -11.24 -0.46
CA HIS A 148 -11.45 -11.75 0.35
C HIS A 148 -12.74 -11.86 -0.48
N PRO A 149 -13.11 -13.06 -0.96
CA PRO A 149 -14.35 -13.23 -1.71
C PRO A 149 -15.56 -12.86 -0.84
N VAL A 150 -16.61 -12.34 -1.49
CA VAL A 150 -17.93 -12.23 -0.85
C VAL A 150 -18.34 -13.65 -0.45
N ALA A 151 -18.86 -13.83 0.76
CA ALA A 151 -19.21 -15.15 1.29
C ALA A 151 -20.30 -15.83 0.43
N ALA A 152 -19.89 -16.47 -0.67
CA ALA A 152 -20.71 -17.39 -1.43
C ALA A 152 -20.73 -18.69 -0.63
N LYS A 153 -21.80 -18.89 0.17
CA LYS A 153 -22.18 -20.12 0.91
C LYS A 153 -21.06 -21.17 0.92
N THR A 154 -20.03 -20.93 1.73
CA THR A 154 -18.90 -21.84 1.85
C THR A 154 -19.39 -23.15 2.45
N SER A 155 -19.18 -24.26 1.72
CA SER A 155 -19.33 -25.58 2.34
C SER A 155 -18.28 -25.73 3.44
N PRO A 156 -18.67 -26.16 4.64
CA PRO A 156 -17.73 -26.52 5.69
C PRO A 156 -17.01 -27.78 5.23
N VAL A 157 -15.89 -27.62 4.51
CA VAL A 157 -14.99 -28.74 4.26
C VAL A 157 -14.37 -29.09 5.60
N PRO A 158 -14.50 -30.34 6.08
CA PRO A 158 -13.98 -30.71 7.37
C PRO A 158 -12.47 -30.45 7.43
N LEU A 159 -12.00 -29.96 8.58
CA LEU A 159 -10.61 -30.08 8.98
C LEU A 159 -10.32 -31.58 9.19
N THR A 160 -10.22 -32.37 8.13
CA THR A 160 -9.68 -33.72 8.25
C THR A 160 -8.23 -33.55 8.68
N ALA A 161 -7.98 -33.86 9.96
CA ALA A 161 -6.67 -33.92 10.55
C ALA A 161 -5.75 -34.78 9.69
N HIS A 162 -4.49 -34.34 9.55
CA HIS A 162 -3.41 -35.03 8.83
C HIS A 162 -3.57 -36.55 8.81
N GLN A 163 -3.64 -37.15 7.61
CA GLN A 163 -3.24 -38.53 7.46
C GLN A 163 -1.70 -38.62 7.43
N ARG A 164 -1.19 -39.75 7.92
CA ARG A 164 0.08 -39.86 8.66
C ARG A 164 1.37 -39.69 7.84
N ASP A 165 1.29 -39.48 6.52
CA ASP A 165 2.44 -39.40 5.62
C ASP A 165 2.42 -38.09 4.81
N THR A 166 2.90 -36.99 5.40
CA THR A 166 3.03 -35.70 4.69
C THR A 166 4.49 -35.37 4.39
N LEU A 167 4.73 -34.94 3.16
CA LEU A 167 6.04 -34.51 2.68
C LEU A 167 6.18 -33.00 2.91
N SER A 168 7.28 -32.57 3.51
CA SER A 168 7.49 -31.17 3.90
C SER A 168 8.26 -30.40 2.83
N ILE A 169 7.69 -29.31 2.35
CA ILE A 169 8.36 -28.34 1.49
C ILE A 169 8.99 -27.29 2.39
N THR A 170 10.32 -27.19 2.32
CA THR A 170 11.10 -26.23 3.11
C THR A 170 11.61 -25.07 2.27
N HIS A 171 11.70 -23.90 2.89
CA HIS A 171 12.37 -22.74 2.31
C HIS A 171 13.89 -22.99 2.28
N ARG A 172 14.50 -22.83 1.11
CA ARG A 172 15.95 -23.04 0.90
C ARG A 172 16.72 -21.74 0.62
N GLY A 173 16.02 -20.60 0.56
CA GLY A 173 16.60 -19.31 0.26
C GLY A 173 17.12 -18.58 1.51
N ARG A 174 17.62 -17.35 1.31
CA ARG A 174 17.95 -16.42 2.40
C ARG A 174 16.69 -16.03 3.19
N PRO A 175 16.84 -15.48 4.41
CA PRO A 175 15.72 -14.91 5.16
C PRO A 175 14.90 -13.95 4.29
N ALA A 176 13.59 -14.18 4.26
CA ALA A 176 12.67 -13.44 3.41
C ALA A 176 11.26 -13.46 4.00
N VAL A 177 10.38 -12.65 3.43
CA VAL A 177 8.96 -12.58 3.76
C VAL A 177 8.16 -13.17 2.60
N ILE A 178 7.12 -13.95 2.88
CA ILE A 178 6.18 -14.41 1.85
C ILE A 178 5.36 -13.20 1.40
N ALA A 179 5.64 -12.69 0.20
CA ALA A 179 5.03 -11.49 -0.34
C ALA A 179 3.69 -11.76 -1.04
N SER A 180 3.56 -12.92 -1.69
CA SER A 180 2.34 -13.37 -2.35
C SER A 180 2.35 -14.87 -2.62
N ILE A 181 1.15 -15.42 -2.82
CA ILE A 181 0.92 -16.81 -3.18
C ILE A 181 0.14 -16.83 -4.49
N ASP A 182 0.66 -17.55 -5.49
CA ASP A 182 -0.05 -17.80 -6.76
C ASP A 182 -1.07 -18.93 -6.55
N GLU A 183 -2.23 -18.56 -5.98
CA GLU A 183 -3.33 -19.45 -5.64
C GLU A 183 -3.83 -20.29 -6.83
N ALA A 184 -3.89 -19.68 -8.02
CA ALA A 184 -4.33 -20.35 -9.23
C ALA A 184 -3.30 -21.38 -9.73
N ARG A 185 -2.00 -21.08 -9.63
CA ARG A 185 -0.95 -22.01 -10.04
C ARG A 185 -0.79 -23.15 -9.04
N ILE A 186 -0.80 -22.87 -7.74
CA ILE A 186 -0.65 -23.92 -6.71
C ILE A 186 -1.86 -24.87 -6.73
N THR A 187 -3.07 -24.34 -6.90
CA THR A 187 -4.29 -25.17 -7.03
C THR A 187 -4.27 -26.04 -8.29
N ARG A 188 -3.89 -25.48 -9.44
CA ARG A 188 -3.74 -26.27 -10.68
C ARG A 188 -2.66 -27.34 -10.56
N LEU A 189 -1.57 -27.05 -9.86
CA LEU A 189 -0.50 -28.02 -9.61
C LEU A 189 -0.99 -29.15 -8.70
N ALA A 190 -1.69 -28.80 -7.62
CA ALA A 190 -2.26 -29.77 -6.70
C ALA A 190 -3.30 -30.66 -7.40
N ASP A 191 -4.19 -30.08 -8.20
CA ASP A 191 -5.24 -30.82 -8.90
C ASP A 191 -4.69 -31.78 -9.96
N ARG A 192 -3.73 -31.32 -10.78
CA ARG A 192 -3.10 -32.16 -11.83
C ARG A 192 -2.30 -33.34 -11.29
N ASN A 193 -1.79 -33.24 -10.07
CA ASN A 193 -0.94 -34.26 -9.47
C ASN A 193 -1.66 -35.01 -8.33
N HIS A 194 -2.96 -34.81 -8.17
CA HIS A 194 -3.77 -35.42 -7.11
C HIS A 194 -3.15 -35.24 -5.71
N LEU A 195 -2.76 -33.99 -5.41
CA LEU A 195 -2.14 -33.62 -4.13
C LEU A 195 -3.12 -32.80 -3.29
N ARG A 196 -3.00 -32.95 -1.97
CA ARG A 196 -3.50 -31.98 -1.00
C ARG A 196 -2.32 -31.23 -0.40
N ILE A 197 -2.40 -29.91 -0.36
CA ILE A 197 -1.33 -29.05 0.11
C ILE A 197 -1.85 -28.21 1.26
N TRP A 198 -1.16 -28.21 2.40
CA TRP A 198 -1.40 -27.31 3.52
C TRP A 198 -0.26 -26.33 3.60
N LEU A 199 -0.54 -25.06 3.40
CA LEU A 199 0.45 -24.03 3.70
C LEU A 199 0.55 -23.88 5.23
N THR A 200 1.78 -23.88 5.74
CA THR A 200 2.07 -23.72 7.17
C THR A 200 2.41 -22.28 7.53
N ARG A 201 2.51 -21.42 6.51
CA ARG A 201 2.81 -19.99 6.58
C ARG A 201 1.87 -19.25 5.65
N THR A 202 1.54 -18.01 6.01
CA THR A 202 0.66 -17.13 5.24
C THR A 202 1.44 -15.95 4.64
N VAL A 203 0.77 -15.18 3.78
CA VAL A 203 1.34 -13.93 3.27
C VAL A 203 1.66 -13.00 4.44
N GLY A 204 2.89 -12.48 4.44
CA GLY A 204 3.40 -11.60 5.47
C GLY A 204 4.28 -12.28 6.52
N ASP A 205 4.30 -13.61 6.57
CA ASP A 205 5.19 -14.36 7.46
C ASP A 205 6.65 -14.28 6.99
N SER A 206 7.55 -14.13 7.95
CA SER A 206 8.98 -14.28 7.75
C SER A 206 9.37 -15.76 7.73
N VAL A 207 10.26 -16.13 6.80
CA VAL A 207 10.81 -17.47 6.65
C VAL A 207 12.33 -17.42 6.55
N THR A 208 12.96 -18.44 7.08
CA THR A 208 14.41 -18.68 7.08
C THR A 208 14.73 -20.05 6.49
N THR A 209 16.00 -20.29 6.20
CA THR A 209 16.43 -21.57 5.63
C THR A 209 16.01 -22.73 6.54
N GLY A 210 15.29 -23.70 5.99
CA GLY A 210 14.81 -24.89 6.71
C GLY A 210 13.37 -24.78 7.23
N ASP A 211 12.77 -23.59 7.24
CA ASP A 211 11.37 -23.44 7.64
C ASP A 211 10.44 -24.21 6.69
N VAL A 212 9.52 -24.97 7.26
CA VAL A 212 8.45 -25.63 6.49
C VAL A 212 7.44 -24.58 6.06
N VAL A 213 7.24 -24.46 4.76
CA VAL A 213 6.28 -23.51 4.14
C VAL A 213 5.02 -24.21 3.64
N ALA A 214 5.11 -25.51 3.34
CA ALA A 214 3.95 -26.32 2.98
C ALA A 214 4.16 -27.79 3.39
N ARG A 215 3.05 -28.48 3.66
CA ARG A 215 2.97 -29.94 3.79
C ARG A 215 2.13 -30.49 2.66
N VAL A 216 2.58 -31.59 2.05
CA VAL A 216 1.95 -32.20 0.89
C VAL A 216 1.55 -33.63 1.22
N GLU A 217 0.29 -33.97 0.97
CA GLU A 217 -0.25 -35.31 1.07
C GLU A 217 -0.64 -35.78 -0.34
N PRO A 218 0.05 -36.80 -0.89
CA PRO A 218 -0.37 -37.48 -2.10
C PRO A 218 -1.66 -38.28 -1.86
N GLU A 219 -2.63 -38.18 -2.77
CA GLU A 219 -3.88 -38.96 -2.68
C GLU A 219 -3.69 -40.44 -3.07
N ALA A 220 -2.55 -40.78 -3.69
CA ALA A 220 -2.14 -42.15 -4.03
C ALA A 220 -0.68 -42.41 -3.63
N ALA A 221 -0.37 -43.67 -3.31
CA ALA A 221 0.91 -44.12 -2.74
C ALA A 221 2.16 -43.95 -3.65
N ALA A 222 2.01 -43.40 -4.86
CA ALA A 222 3.12 -43.19 -5.78
C ALA A 222 2.91 -41.89 -6.59
N VAL A 223 3.37 -40.76 -6.06
CA VAL A 223 3.64 -39.55 -6.86
C VAL A 223 5.16 -39.38 -6.90
N ASP A 224 5.78 -39.95 -7.94
CA ASP A 224 7.22 -39.86 -8.18
C ASP A 224 7.50 -38.88 -9.35
N PRO A 225 8.44 -37.92 -9.23
CA PRO A 225 8.84 -37.21 -8.03
C PRO A 225 7.93 -36.00 -7.77
N LEU A 226 7.75 -35.66 -6.49
CA LEU A 226 6.99 -34.48 -6.07
C LEU A 226 7.51 -33.19 -6.74
N PRO A 227 6.62 -32.29 -7.18
CA PRO A 227 7.01 -31.06 -7.83
C PRO A 227 7.45 -29.99 -6.82
N ASP A 228 8.33 -30.31 -5.85
CA ASP A 228 8.77 -29.45 -4.75
C ASP A 228 9.18 -28.04 -5.21
N ARG A 229 10.03 -27.98 -6.24
CA ARG A 229 10.49 -26.71 -6.81
C ARG A 229 9.35 -25.90 -7.44
N ARG A 230 8.35 -26.57 -8.02
CA ARG A 230 7.19 -25.90 -8.62
C ARG A 230 6.21 -25.41 -7.55
N ILE A 231 6.03 -26.16 -6.47
CA ILE A 231 5.24 -25.74 -5.30
C ILE A 231 5.93 -24.53 -4.66
N ALA A 232 7.23 -24.62 -4.37
CA ALA A 232 8.00 -23.51 -3.82
C ALA A 232 7.97 -22.26 -4.71
N ALA A 233 7.97 -22.43 -6.04
CA ALA A 233 7.85 -21.33 -7.00
C ALA A 233 6.45 -20.69 -7.09
N CYS A 234 5.44 -21.25 -6.40
CA CYS A 234 4.14 -20.60 -6.24
C CYS A 234 4.14 -19.59 -5.07
N LEU A 235 5.13 -19.67 -4.17
CA LEU A 235 5.33 -18.70 -3.10
C LEU A 235 6.36 -17.66 -3.58
N ARG A 236 5.96 -16.40 -3.63
CA ARG A 236 6.86 -15.29 -3.95
C ARG A 236 7.43 -14.74 -2.65
N TYR A 237 8.75 -14.65 -2.60
CA TYR A 237 9.48 -14.13 -1.45
C TYR A 237 9.99 -12.72 -1.74
N GLY A 238 9.96 -11.85 -0.73
CA GLY A 238 10.45 -10.48 -0.79
C GLY A 238 11.26 -10.10 0.45
N PRO A 239 11.98 -8.97 0.42
CA PRO A 239 12.76 -8.48 1.55
C PRO A 239 11.88 -7.91 2.69
N SER A 240 10.61 -7.60 2.41
CA SER A 240 9.66 -7.02 3.36
C SER A 240 8.22 -7.37 3.00
N ARG A 241 7.29 -7.16 3.94
CA ARG A 241 5.84 -7.26 3.69
C ARG A 241 5.40 -6.25 2.62
N THR A 242 4.35 -6.59 1.88
CA THR A 242 3.73 -5.74 0.86
C THR A 242 2.21 -5.78 1.00
N LEU A 243 1.49 -4.74 0.56
CA LEU A 243 0.02 -4.71 0.61
C LEU A 243 -0.64 -5.52 -0.53
N GLU A 244 0.14 -6.14 -1.41
CA GLU A 244 -0.36 -6.79 -2.64
C GLU A 244 -1.43 -7.86 -2.32
N GLN A 245 -1.18 -8.70 -1.31
CA GLN A 245 -2.12 -9.73 -0.85
C GLN A 245 -2.29 -9.77 0.68
N ASP A 246 -1.83 -8.73 1.39
CA ASP A 246 -1.74 -8.72 2.85
C ASP A 246 -2.63 -7.64 3.48
N THR A 247 -3.88 -8.00 3.78
CA THR A 247 -4.82 -7.05 4.39
C THR A 247 -4.45 -6.69 5.82
N ALA A 248 -3.88 -7.64 6.59
CA ALA A 248 -3.45 -7.38 7.96
C ALA A 248 -2.33 -6.34 8.00
N TYR A 249 -1.42 -6.36 7.02
CA TYR A 249 -0.40 -5.34 6.88
C TYR A 249 -0.97 -3.95 6.57
N GLY A 250 -2.02 -3.86 5.76
CA GLY A 250 -2.72 -2.59 5.52
C GLY A 250 -3.33 -2.00 6.80
N PHE A 251 -4.00 -2.82 7.63
CA PHE A 251 -4.47 -2.39 8.95
C PHE A 251 -3.32 -1.96 9.86
N ARG A 252 -2.21 -2.71 9.86
CA ARG A 252 -1.02 -2.38 10.63
C ARG A 252 -0.43 -1.02 10.24
N LEU A 253 -0.40 -0.69 8.95
CA LEU A 253 0.08 0.62 8.49
C LEU A 253 -0.85 1.76 8.94
N LEU A 254 -2.17 1.56 8.92
CA LEU A 254 -3.10 2.56 9.44
C LEU A 254 -2.96 2.74 10.95
N ALA A 255 -2.80 1.65 11.70
CA ALA A 255 -2.55 1.68 13.14
C ALA A 255 -1.22 2.40 13.45
N ASP A 256 -0.14 2.12 12.70
CA ASP A 256 1.14 2.82 12.82
C ASP A 256 0.97 4.35 12.63
N ILE A 257 0.18 4.78 11.64
CA ILE A 257 -0.11 6.21 11.43
C ILE A 257 -0.84 6.80 12.66
N ALA A 258 -1.86 6.11 13.16
CA ALA A 258 -2.61 6.56 14.33
C ALA A 258 -1.73 6.68 15.58
N ILE A 259 -0.96 5.63 15.90
CA ILE A 259 -0.09 5.56 17.08
C ILE A 259 1.01 6.63 17.00
N ARG A 260 1.59 6.84 15.81
CA ARG A 260 2.60 7.89 15.62
C ARG A 260 2.00 9.27 15.86
N ALA A 261 0.81 9.54 15.32
CA ALA A 261 0.12 10.80 15.52
C ALA A 261 -0.19 11.05 17.00
N LEU A 262 -0.54 9.99 17.75
CA LEU A 262 -0.80 10.04 19.20
C LEU A 262 0.46 10.07 20.08
N SER A 263 1.65 9.89 19.50
CA SER A 263 2.88 9.86 20.28
C SER A 263 3.16 11.22 20.94
N PRO A 264 3.81 11.26 22.13
CA PRO A 264 4.03 12.50 22.87
C PRO A 264 4.76 13.61 22.09
N GLY A 265 5.59 13.24 21.11
CA GLY A 265 6.33 14.20 20.28
C GLY A 265 5.53 14.82 19.13
N ILE A 266 4.36 14.26 18.79
CA ILE A 266 3.50 14.75 17.70
C ILE A 266 2.17 15.28 18.27
N ASN A 267 1.47 14.47 19.06
CA ASN A 267 0.20 14.81 19.72
C ASN A 267 -0.86 15.40 18.75
N ASP A 268 -1.06 14.75 17.61
CA ASP A 268 -2.06 15.11 16.59
C ASP A 268 -3.22 14.09 16.56
N PRO A 269 -4.23 14.25 17.43
CA PRO A 269 -5.38 13.36 17.46
C PRO A 269 -6.26 13.45 16.20
N THR A 270 -6.19 14.53 15.41
CA THR A 270 -6.98 14.65 14.18
C THR A 270 -6.46 13.70 13.10
N THR A 271 -5.15 13.59 12.94
CA THR A 271 -4.54 12.58 12.05
C THR A 271 -4.86 11.15 12.51
N ALA A 272 -4.91 10.91 13.82
CA ALA A 272 -5.32 9.61 14.37
C ALA A 272 -6.78 9.26 14.04
N VAL A 273 -7.70 10.22 14.17
CA VAL A 273 -9.10 10.04 13.75
C VAL A 273 -9.20 9.72 12.26
N GLN A 274 -8.44 10.40 11.41
CA GLN A 274 -8.44 10.12 9.96
C GLN A 274 -7.94 8.70 9.63
N ALA A 275 -6.97 8.17 10.39
CA ALA A 275 -6.55 6.78 10.27
C ALA A 275 -7.65 5.82 10.75
N LEU A 276 -8.31 6.13 11.87
CA LEU A 276 -9.45 5.37 12.39
C LEU A 276 -10.64 5.32 11.41
N ASP A 277 -10.89 6.40 10.65
CA ASP A 277 -11.91 6.42 9.60
C ASP A 277 -11.62 5.39 8.50
N GLN A 278 -10.35 5.24 8.10
CA GLN A 278 -9.95 4.24 7.12
C GLN A 278 -10.01 2.82 7.70
N ILE A 279 -9.66 2.66 8.97
CA ILE A 279 -9.77 1.37 9.69
C ILE A 279 -11.24 0.95 9.78
N GLU A 280 -12.14 1.85 10.17
CA GLU A 280 -13.58 1.59 10.25
C GLU A 280 -14.16 1.14 8.90
N ASP A 281 -13.91 1.90 7.83
CA ASP A 281 -14.38 1.54 6.48
C ASP A 281 -13.85 0.16 6.05
N ALA A 282 -12.57 -0.14 6.29
CA ALA A 282 -11.98 -1.42 5.93
C ALA A 282 -12.54 -2.59 6.77
N LEU A 283 -12.75 -2.42 8.07
CA LEU A 283 -13.37 -3.44 8.93
C LEU A 283 -14.83 -3.70 8.52
N LEU A 284 -15.60 -2.64 8.22
CA LEU A 284 -16.98 -2.77 7.77
C LEU A 284 -17.07 -3.53 6.44
N ARG A 285 -16.13 -3.33 5.51
CA ARG A 285 -16.07 -4.07 4.24
C ARG A 285 -15.77 -5.55 4.40
N LEU A 286 -15.12 -5.94 5.49
CA LEU A 286 -14.83 -7.33 5.80
C LEU A 286 -16.03 -8.06 6.43
N THR A 287 -17.07 -7.35 6.86
CA THR A 287 -18.23 -7.91 7.58
C THR A 287 -18.83 -9.12 6.88
N ASP A 288 -19.08 -9.03 5.57
CA ASP A 288 -19.72 -10.08 4.77
C ASP A 288 -18.72 -10.93 3.96
N ARG A 289 -17.44 -10.88 4.34
CA ARG A 289 -16.35 -11.61 3.68
C ARG A 289 -15.93 -12.82 4.48
N THR A 290 -15.54 -13.89 3.80
CA THR A 290 -14.97 -15.07 4.45
C THR A 290 -13.57 -14.73 4.98
N LEU A 291 -13.34 -15.01 6.26
CA LEU A 291 -12.05 -14.84 6.95
C LEU A 291 -11.65 -16.15 7.63
N GLY A 292 -10.38 -16.26 7.99
CA GLY A 292 -9.83 -17.49 8.55
C GLY A 292 -9.40 -18.50 7.49
N PRO A 293 -8.93 -19.68 7.91
CA PRO A 293 -8.40 -20.68 7.00
C PRO A 293 -9.42 -21.13 5.94
N ILE A 294 -8.99 -21.19 4.68
CA ILE A 294 -9.84 -21.61 3.56
C ILE A 294 -9.22 -22.75 2.77
N TRP A 295 -10.07 -23.46 2.02
CA TRP A 295 -9.65 -24.43 1.02
C TRP A 295 -9.89 -23.89 -0.38
N LEU A 296 -8.84 -23.86 -1.20
CA LEU A 296 -8.96 -23.67 -2.64
C LEU A 296 -9.40 -24.97 -3.31
N LEU A 297 -10.37 -24.86 -4.21
CA LEU A 297 -11.02 -25.99 -4.86
C LEU A 297 -10.45 -26.22 -6.28
N GLY A 298 -10.28 -27.50 -6.64
CA GLY A 298 -9.90 -27.94 -7.99
C GLY A 298 -11.08 -27.98 -8.98
N GLN A 299 -10.88 -28.57 -10.16
CA GLN A 299 -11.84 -28.53 -11.29
C GLN A 299 -13.22 -29.17 -11.00
N HIS A 300 -13.34 -29.97 -9.94
CA HIS A 300 -14.58 -30.65 -9.56
C HIS A 300 -15.06 -30.29 -8.14
N GLY A 301 -14.66 -29.12 -7.61
CA GLY A 301 -15.00 -28.73 -6.24
C GLY A 301 -14.23 -29.50 -5.16
N THR A 302 -13.24 -30.29 -5.54
CA THR A 302 -12.39 -31.05 -4.62
C THR A 302 -11.42 -30.11 -3.89
N PRO A 303 -11.35 -30.14 -2.54
CA PRO A 303 -10.38 -29.35 -1.79
C PRO A 303 -8.94 -29.75 -2.13
N ARG A 304 -8.12 -28.79 -2.54
CA ARG A 304 -6.73 -29.04 -2.97
C ARG A 304 -5.69 -28.32 -2.14
N VAL A 305 -5.91 -27.05 -1.81
CA VAL A 305 -4.91 -26.24 -1.10
C VAL A 305 -5.54 -25.56 0.10
N ASN A 306 -5.07 -25.86 1.30
CA ASN A 306 -5.43 -25.16 2.51
C ASN A 306 -4.54 -23.93 2.69
N LEU A 307 -5.17 -22.76 2.78
CA LEU A 307 -4.51 -21.50 3.06
C LEU A 307 -4.80 -21.10 4.52
N PRO A 308 -3.76 -20.93 5.36
CA PRO A 308 -3.93 -20.26 6.64
C PRO A 308 -4.19 -18.78 6.38
N ALA A 309 -5.19 -18.21 7.04
CA ALA A 309 -5.48 -16.79 6.98
C ALA A 309 -5.97 -16.29 8.34
N PRO A 310 -5.77 -15.00 8.65
CA PRO A 310 -6.21 -14.42 9.90
C PRO A 310 -7.72 -14.51 10.06
N GLN A 311 -8.18 -14.80 11.27
CA GLN A 311 -9.60 -14.74 11.63
C GLN A 311 -10.01 -13.30 11.94
N TRP A 312 -11.31 -13.08 12.08
CA TRP A 312 -11.86 -11.76 12.41
C TRP A 312 -11.20 -11.13 13.65
N ALA A 313 -11.02 -11.90 14.72
CA ALA A 313 -10.41 -11.42 15.95
C ALA A 313 -8.96 -10.95 15.74
N ASP A 314 -8.18 -11.66 14.92
CA ASP A 314 -6.80 -11.29 14.59
C ASP A 314 -6.76 -9.97 13.81
N VAL A 315 -7.67 -9.78 12.86
CA VAL A 315 -7.75 -8.53 12.06
C VAL A 315 -8.14 -7.35 12.95
N VAL A 316 -9.15 -7.52 13.81
CA VAL A 316 -9.58 -6.48 14.77
C VAL A 316 -8.44 -6.13 15.73
N SER A 317 -7.70 -7.13 16.20
CA SER A 317 -6.55 -6.94 17.09
C SER A 317 -5.47 -6.07 16.44
N VAL A 318 -5.03 -6.44 15.23
CA VAL A 318 -4.02 -5.68 14.47
C VAL A 318 -4.50 -4.25 14.16
N ALA A 319 -5.80 -4.08 13.92
CA ALA A 319 -6.38 -2.80 13.55
C ALA A 319 -6.51 -1.83 14.74
N LEU A 320 -6.84 -2.31 15.94
CA LEU A 320 -7.30 -1.44 17.03
C LEU A 320 -6.48 -1.52 18.32
N ASP A 321 -5.87 -2.66 18.67
CA ASP A 321 -5.39 -2.89 20.04
C ASP A 321 -4.33 -1.86 20.48
N GLU A 322 -3.35 -1.58 19.62
CA GLU A 322 -2.35 -0.55 19.92
C GLU A 322 -2.96 0.87 19.87
N THR A 323 -3.85 1.16 18.94
CA THR A 323 -4.50 2.49 18.88
C THR A 323 -5.39 2.74 20.10
N LEU A 324 -6.02 1.71 20.67
CA LEU A 324 -6.74 1.78 21.96
C LEU A 324 -5.79 2.16 23.09
N LEU A 325 -4.63 1.48 23.17
CA LEU A 325 -3.62 1.75 24.19
C LEU A 325 -3.11 3.20 24.12
N TYR A 326 -2.65 3.64 22.95
CA TYR A 326 -2.07 4.98 22.78
C TYR A 326 -3.12 6.10 22.71
N GLY A 327 -4.34 5.80 22.28
CA GLY A 327 -5.43 6.77 22.11
C GLY A 327 -6.23 7.05 23.38
N SER A 328 -6.12 6.20 24.40
CA SER A 328 -6.94 6.24 25.63
C SER A 328 -6.80 7.52 26.46
N SER A 329 -5.73 8.30 26.28
CA SER A 329 -5.53 9.60 26.94
C SER A 329 -5.99 10.82 26.11
N SER A 330 -6.48 10.59 24.88
CA SER A 330 -6.94 11.66 23.98
C SER A 330 -8.46 11.69 23.92
N LEU A 331 -9.09 12.79 24.35
CA LEU A 331 -10.55 12.97 24.29
C LEU A 331 -11.10 12.68 22.89
N GLN A 332 -10.51 13.31 21.87
CA GLN A 332 -10.97 13.17 20.49
C GLN A 332 -10.88 11.72 20.00
N THR A 333 -9.81 11.03 20.35
CA THR A 333 -9.58 9.65 19.93
C THR A 333 -10.50 8.68 20.65
N VAL A 334 -10.70 8.83 21.97
CA VAL A 334 -11.62 7.99 22.75
C VAL A 334 -13.05 8.11 22.22
N ARG A 335 -13.52 9.32 21.95
CA ARG A 335 -14.85 9.56 21.36
C ARG A 335 -15.02 8.88 20.01
N ARG A 336 -14.01 9.00 19.13
CA ARG A 336 -14.02 8.38 17.80
C ARG A 336 -13.98 6.86 17.87
N LEU A 337 -13.18 6.30 18.76
CA LEU A 337 -13.09 4.85 18.98
C LEU A 337 -14.41 4.30 19.54
N ASN A 338 -15.08 5.02 20.45
CA ASN A 338 -16.42 4.68 20.90
C ASN A 338 -17.41 4.63 19.73
N ALA A 339 -17.42 5.65 18.87
CA ALA A 339 -18.27 5.67 17.67
C ALA A 339 -17.98 4.50 16.72
N LEU A 340 -16.70 4.20 16.50
CA LEU A 340 -16.24 3.09 15.66
C LEU A 340 -16.75 1.75 16.20
N LEU A 341 -16.49 1.48 17.49
CA LEU A 341 -16.83 0.21 18.12
C LEU A 341 -18.35 0.02 18.21
N GLN A 342 -19.11 1.07 18.52
CA GLN A 342 -20.57 1.03 18.50
C GLN A 342 -21.12 0.71 17.12
N ARG A 343 -20.58 1.37 16.07
CA ARG A 343 -20.99 1.10 14.69
C ARG A 343 -20.66 -0.32 14.27
N LEU A 344 -19.48 -0.84 14.62
CA LEU A 344 -19.12 -2.23 14.37
C LEU A 344 -20.08 -3.18 15.09
N LEU A 345 -20.34 -2.99 16.39
CA LEU A 345 -21.27 -3.82 17.17
C LEU A 345 -22.70 -3.84 16.61
N ALA A 346 -23.14 -2.72 16.02
CA ALA A 346 -24.43 -2.61 15.36
C ALA A 346 -24.47 -3.31 13.99
N THR A 347 -23.35 -3.40 13.28
CA THR A 347 -23.30 -3.86 11.88
C THR A 347 -22.85 -5.30 11.74
N VAL A 348 -21.91 -5.79 12.56
CA VAL A 348 -21.31 -7.11 12.35
C VAL A 348 -22.22 -8.26 12.79
N PRO A 349 -22.14 -9.44 12.13
CA PRO A 349 -22.83 -10.67 12.56
C PRO A 349 -22.54 -11.05 14.01
N ALA A 350 -23.46 -11.80 14.62
CA ALA A 350 -23.40 -12.16 16.03
C ALA A 350 -22.10 -12.85 16.43
N GLU A 351 -21.54 -13.69 15.55
CA GLU A 351 -20.29 -14.43 15.77
C GLU A 351 -19.06 -13.52 15.87
N ARG A 352 -19.14 -12.30 15.31
CA ARG A 352 -18.04 -11.33 15.26
C ARG A 352 -18.11 -10.27 16.37
N LYS A 353 -19.27 -10.12 17.00
CA LYS A 353 -19.50 -9.15 18.09
C LYS A 353 -18.57 -9.34 19.30
N PRO A 354 -18.26 -10.57 19.77
CA PRO A 354 -17.42 -10.75 20.96
C PRO A 354 -16.05 -10.06 20.85
N ALA A 355 -15.38 -10.21 19.70
CA ALA A 355 -14.08 -9.60 19.47
C ALA A 355 -14.13 -8.07 19.55
N VAL A 356 -15.21 -7.44 19.09
CA VAL A 356 -15.40 -5.98 19.13
C VAL A 356 -15.80 -5.51 20.54
N ALA A 357 -16.69 -6.26 21.21
CA ALA A 357 -17.14 -5.95 22.56
C ALA A 357 -15.98 -5.93 23.55
N GLU A 358 -15.07 -6.90 23.45
CA GLU A 358 -13.86 -6.94 24.29
C GLU A 358 -13.02 -5.65 24.17
N ARG A 359 -12.89 -5.10 22.95
CA ARG A 359 -12.17 -3.83 22.71
C ARG A 359 -12.95 -2.62 23.22
N ALA A 360 -14.28 -2.63 23.13
CA ALA A 360 -15.13 -1.60 23.72
C ALA A 360 -14.96 -1.55 25.23
N ASP A 361 -15.00 -2.69 25.90
CA ASP A 361 -14.78 -2.78 27.34
C ASP A 361 -13.35 -2.39 27.73
N ALA A 362 -12.35 -2.78 26.91
CA ALA A 362 -10.96 -2.38 27.11
C ALA A 362 -10.78 -0.86 26.99
N LEU A 363 -11.41 -0.21 26.00
CA LEU A 363 -11.37 1.24 25.85
C LEU A 363 -11.90 1.96 27.08
N GLN A 364 -13.03 1.50 27.63
CA GLN A 364 -13.62 2.08 28.82
C GLN A 364 -12.65 1.98 30.01
N ARG A 365 -12.10 0.79 30.28
CA ARG A 365 -11.11 0.60 31.35
C ARG A 365 -9.87 1.47 31.18
N LEU A 366 -9.33 1.55 29.96
CA LEU A 366 -8.13 2.35 29.66
C LEU A 366 -8.41 3.85 29.80
N ALA A 367 -9.55 4.33 29.29
CA ALA A 367 -9.95 5.74 29.40
C ALA A 367 -10.17 6.15 30.86
N THR A 368 -10.78 5.30 31.70
CA THR A 368 -10.91 5.56 33.15
C THR A 368 -9.54 5.72 33.82
N MET A 369 -8.57 4.88 33.45
CA MET A 369 -7.22 4.95 34.02
C MET A 369 -6.44 6.18 33.55
N ARG A 370 -6.64 6.63 32.31
CA ARG A 370 -5.85 7.69 31.67
C ARG A 370 -6.47 9.08 31.74
N LEU A 371 -7.77 9.17 31.99
CA LEU A 371 -8.53 10.42 32.16
C LEU A 371 -9.20 10.41 33.54
N PRO A 372 -8.45 10.63 34.63
CA PRO A 372 -8.98 10.51 35.99
C PRO A 372 -9.95 11.63 36.38
N ASP A 373 -9.93 12.75 35.66
CA ASP A 373 -10.88 13.85 35.89
C ASP A 373 -12.32 13.42 35.50
N PRO A 374 -13.31 13.49 36.41
CA PRO A 374 -14.67 13.03 36.14
C PRO A 374 -15.40 13.76 35.02
N PHE A 375 -15.03 15.02 34.74
CA PHE A 375 -15.60 15.77 33.62
C PHE A 375 -14.99 15.29 32.30
N LEU A 376 -13.66 15.19 32.21
CA LEU A 376 -12.95 14.71 31.02
C LEU A 376 -13.33 13.27 30.67
N HIS A 377 -13.43 12.37 31.65
CA HIS A 377 -13.87 11.00 31.44
C HIS A 377 -15.28 10.94 30.83
N ARG A 378 -16.23 11.69 31.40
CA ARG A 378 -17.62 11.72 30.95
C ARG A 378 -17.73 12.21 29.50
N ILE A 379 -17.06 13.31 29.16
CA ILE A 379 -17.13 13.86 27.81
C ILE A 379 -16.35 13.01 26.79
N ALA A 380 -15.34 12.23 27.22
CA ALA A 380 -14.63 11.28 26.36
C ALA A 380 -15.50 10.06 26.02
N GLY A 381 -16.35 9.64 26.97
CA GLY A 381 -17.30 8.54 26.78
C GLY A 381 -18.40 8.84 25.75
N CYS A 382 -18.64 10.10 25.41
CA CYS A 382 -19.59 10.49 24.38
C CYS A 382 -19.10 10.05 22.99
N SER A 383 -19.84 9.15 22.34
CA SER A 383 -19.57 8.72 20.97
C SER A 383 -19.69 9.90 19.99
N ASP A 384 -18.64 10.14 19.19
CA ASP A 384 -18.61 11.19 18.17
C ASP A 384 -17.73 10.74 16.98
N ARG A 385 -18.31 10.75 15.77
CA ARG A 385 -17.63 10.36 14.52
C ARG A 385 -16.47 11.28 14.12
N GLN A 386 -16.45 12.53 14.58
CA GLN A 386 -15.35 13.46 14.34
C GLN A 386 -14.40 13.54 15.55
N GLY A 387 -14.89 13.13 16.72
CA GLY A 387 -14.21 13.23 18.02
C GLY A 387 -14.12 14.67 18.58
N LEU A 388 -14.68 15.67 17.90
CA LEU A 388 -14.54 17.08 18.28
C LEU A 388 -15.48 17.49 19.43
N GLY A 389 -16.38 16.62 19.86
CA GLY A 389 -17.43 16.91 20.84
C GLY A 389 -18.71 17.42 20.19
N GLY A 390 -18.99 16.99 18.95
CA GLY A 390 -20.23 17.29 18.24
C GLY A 390 -21.45 16.59 18.86
N PRO A 391 -22.67 16.86 18.36
CA PRO A 391 -23.89 16.21 18.87
C PRO A 391 -23.72 14.70 18.79
N SER A 392 -23.97 14.02 19.91
CA SER A 392 -23.92 12.57 19.98
C SER A 392 -24.93 11.98 18.99
N ASP A 393 -24.53 10.97 18.23
CA ASP A 393 -25.36 10.17 17.30
C ASP A 393 -26.51 9.43 18.02
N SER A 394 -26.78 9.73 19.30
CA SER A 394 -27.93 9.26 20.07
C SER A 394 -29.27 9.81 19.58
N ALA A 395 -29.30 10.60 18.51
CA ALA A 395 -30.52 10.98 17.79
C ALA A 395 -30.49 10.34 16.40
N GLY A 396 -31.20 9.22 16.25
CA GLY A 396 -31.15 8.35 15.09
C GLY A 396 -31.43 9.00 13.74
N ARG A 397 -30.81 8.42 12.71
CA ARG A 397 -31.34 8.29 11.34
C ARG A 397 -30.95 6.94 10.77
#